data_AF-A0A1M5ZYD7-F1
#
_entry.id   AF-A0A1M5ZYD7-F1
#
_cell.length_a   1.000
_cell.length_b   1.000
_cell.length_c   1.000
_cell.angle_alpha   90.00
_cell.angle_beta   90.00
_cell.angle_gamma   90.00
#
_symmetry.space_group_name_H-M   'P 1'
#
loop_
_entity.id
_entity.type
_entity.pdbx_description
1 polymer ?
#
loop_
_entity_poly.entity_id
_entity_poly.type
_entity_poly.pdbx_seq_one_letter_code
_entity_poly.pdbx_strand_id
1 'polypeptide(L)'
;MITPLHHSDYTLKNRAFNCRMRNRYYEEVYYAFRALLPADSTAESTGEIDQAWLQNLAKEVRRYERLITTCLEYAQAAIFYGKADYATLYSKDKRWGILQEEIFLVHFLQELLSTIRYIIARLDTDKMVHDWGTSMQDMKSKPVRTGFVNSIQEKLTAMSAATIDEFRDLLKHLLDRFQIGNTLFGTVQDLQNFY
;
A
#
# COMPACT_ATOMS: atom_id res chain seq x y z
N MET A 1 -20.32 -15.40 41.02
CA MET A 1 -20.69 -14.88 39.70
C MET A 1 -19.49 -15.04 38.79
N ILE A 2 -19.57 -15.91 37.79
CA ILE A 2 -18.54 -16.07 36.76
C ILE A 2 -18.84 -15.02 35.69
N THR A 3 -18.01 -13.98 35.60
CA THR A 3 -18.06 -12.97 34.55
C THR A 3 -17.73 -13.63 33.21
N PRO A 4 -18.40 -13.27 32.10
CA PRO A 4 -18.17 -13.91 30.82
C PRO A 4 -16.77 -13.53 30.32
N LEU A 5 -16.02 -14.55 29.87
CA LEU A 5 -14.75 -14.37 29.17
C LEU A 5 -14.97 -13.49 27.95
N HIS A 6 -14.39 -12.29 27.96
CA HIS A 6 -14.21 -11.46 26.78
C HIS A 6 -13.39 -12.25 25.74
N HIS A 7 -14.07 -12.94 24.84
CA HIS A 7 -13.46 -13.73 23.77
C HIS A 7 -12.68 -12.89 22.74
N SER A 8 -12.75 -11.55 22.81
CA SER A 8 -12.03 -10.61 21.95
C SER A 8 -10.52 -10.52 22.23
N ASP A 9 -10.09 -10.78 23.48
CA ASP A 9 -8.69 -10.54 23.88
C ASP A 9 -7.79 -11.77 23.70
N TYR A 10 -8.39 -12.96 23.62
CA TYR A 10 -7.66 -14.21 23.45
C TYR A 10 -7.18 -14.45 22.00
N THR A 11 -7.87 -13.90 21.00
CA THR A 11 -7.47 -14.03 19.58
C THR A 11 -6.28 -13.14 19.25
N LEU A 12 -6.23 -11.91 19.77
CA LEU A 12 -5.13 -10.95 19.55
C LEU A 12 -3.80 -11.42 20.18
N LYS A 13 -3.84 -12.26 21.22
CA LYS A 13 -2.64 -12.80 21.90
C LYS A 13 -2.17 -14.16 21.37
N ASN A 14 -2.89 -14.76 20.42
CA ASN A 14 -2.54 -16.07 19.89
C ASN A 14 -1.66 -15.94 18.64
N ARG A 15 -0.35 -16.23 18.79
CA ARG A 15 0.62 -16.19 17.68
C ARG A 15 0.18 -17.02 16.47
N ALA A 16 -0.30 -18.24 16.67
CA ALA A 16 -0.72 -19.10 15.56
C ALA A 16 -1.91 -18.52 14.79
N PHE A 17 -2.85 -17.90 15.50
CA PHE A 17 -3.95 -17.15 14.88
C PHE A 17 -3.42 -15.94 14.09
N ASN A 18 -2.56 -15.13 14.69
CA ASN A 18 -1.98 -13.95 14.05
C ASN A 18 -1.16 -14.33 12.80
N CYS A 19 -0.39 -15.42 12.84
CA CYS A 19 0.32 -15.96 11.67
C CYS A 19 -0.65 -16.35 10.55
N ARG A 20 -1.75 -17.06 10.86
CA ARG A 20 -2.76 -17.45 9.86
C ARG A 20 -3.44 -16.24 9.24
N MET A 21 -3.83 -15.26 10.06
CA MET A 21 -4.46 -14.04 9.58
C MET A 21 -3.49 -13.20 8.74
N ARG A 22 -2.23 -13.05 9.19
CA ARG A 22 -1.17 -12.41 8.41
C ARG A 22 -1.04 -13.06 7.03
N ASN A 23 -1.00 -14.40 6.96
CA ASN A 23 -0.84 -15.13 5.71
C ASN A 23 -2.02 -14.89 4.76
N ARG A 24 -3.24 -15.00 5.28
CA ARG A 24 -4.45 -14.69 4.52
C ARG A 24 -4.43 -13.26 3.98
N TYR A 25 -4.16 -12.27 4.83
CA TYR A 25 -4.14 -10.88 4.39
C TYR A 25 -2.98 -10.56 3.45
N TYR A 26 -1.85 -11.26 3.56
CA TYR A 26 -0.74 -11.11 2.62
C TYR A 26 -1.16 -11.57 1.21
N GLU A 27 -1.90 -12.68 1.09
CA GLU A 27 -2.47 -13.11 -0.19
C GLU A 27 -3.48 -12.08 -0.72
N GLU A 28 -4.37 -11.55 0.13
CA GLU A 28 -5.32 -10.50 -0.27
C GLU A 28 -4.59 -9.23 -0.74
N VAL A 29 -3.51 -8.83 -0.07
CA VAL A 29 -2.60 -7.74 -0.47
C VAL A 29 -2.01 -8.04 -1.85
N TYR A 30 -1.51 -9.25 -2.09
CA TYR A 30 -0.94 -9.64 -3.38
C TYR A 30 -1.95 -9.54 -4.53
N TYR A 31 -3.17 -10.07 -4.35
CA TYR A 31 -4.21 -10.01 -5.37
C TYR A 31 -4.71 -8.58 -5.61
N ALA A 32 -4.88 -7.79 -4.55
CA ALA A 32 -5.25 -6.38 -4.67
C ALA A 32 -4.18 -5.58 -5.42
N PHE A 33 -2.90 -5.85 -5.17
CA PHE A 33 -1.81 -5.23 -5.91
C PHE A 33 -1.85 -5.60 -7.40
N ARG A 34 -2.09 -6.88 -7.74
CA ARG A 34 -2.27 -7.28 -9.15
C ARG A 34 -3.45 -6.58 -9.82
N ALA A 35 -4.52 -6.29 -9.08
CA ALA A 35 -5.68 -5.56 -9.59
C ALA A 35 -5.42 -4.06 -9.82
N LEU A 36 -4.38 -3.49 -9.20
CA LEU A 36 -3.93 -2.12 -9.47
C LEU A 36 -3.18 -1.99 -10.80
N LEU A 37 -2.62 -3.09 -11.29
CA LEU A 37 -1.95 -3.12 -12.58
C LEU A 37 -3.01 -3.10 -13.68
N PRO A 38 -2.83 -2.32 -14.76
CA PRO A 38 -3.68 -2.42 -15.93
C PRO A 38 -3.69 -3.89 -16.41
N ALA A 39 -4.89 -4.43 -16.65
CA ALA A 39 -4.99 -5.66 -17.42
C ALA A 39 -4.35 -5.38 -18.79
N ASP A 40 -3.36 -6.18 -19.17
CA ASP A 40 -2.60 -6.10 -20.42
C ASP A 40 -1.59 -4.95 -20.52
N SER A 41 -0.40 -5.19 -19.98
CA SER A 41 0.85 -4.51 -20.36
C SER A 41 1.30 -4.82 -21.82
N THR A 42 0.38 -5.26 -22.69
CA THR A 42 0.59 -5.53 -24.11
C THR A 42 -0.17 -4.57 -25.03
N ALA A 43 -0.95 -3.63 -24.49
CA ALA A 43 -1.49 -2.54 -25.29
C ALA A 43 -0.36 -1.53 -25.55
N GLU A 44 0.07 -1.47 -26.82
CA GLU A 44 0.91 -0.39 -27.33
C GLU A 44 0.40 0.96 -26.80
N SER A 45 1.32 1.72 -26.20
CA SER A 45 1.05 2.99 -25.55
C SER A 45 0.55 4.03 -26.55
N THR A 46 -0.75 4.04 -26.82
CA THR A 46 -1.44 5.30 -27.11
C THR A 46 -1.43 6.07 -25.79
N GLY A 47 -0.56 7.08 -25.68
CA GLY A 47 -0.25 7.84 -24.45
C GLY A 47 -1.41 8.59 -23.79
N GLU A 48 -2.66 8.19 -24.03
CA GLU A 48 -3.85 8.66 -23.33
C GLU A 48 -4.24 7.63 -22.27
N ILE A 49 -3.89 7.92 -21.02
CA ILE A 49 -4.44 7.17 -19.90
C ILE A 49 -5.91 7.57 -19.74
N ASP A 50 -6.78 6.56 -19.75
CA ASP A 50 -8.21 6.73 -19.53
C ASP A 50 -8.47 7.39 -18.16
N GLN A 51 -9.10 8.56 -18.14
CA GLN A 51 -9.53 9.22 -16.90
C GLN A 51 -10.38 8.29 -16.01
N ALA A 52 -11.13 7.36 -16.61
CA ALA A 52 -11.88 6.35 -15.87
C ALA A 52 -10.95 5.36 -15.13
N TRP A 53 -9.79 5.03 -15.71
CA TRP A 53 -8.78 4.21 -15.04
C TRP A 53 -8.20 4.92 -13.82
N LEU A 54 -7.84 6.21 -13.93
CA LEU A 54 -7.34 7.00 -12.80
C LEU A 54 -8.37 7.11 -11.66
N GLN A 55 -9.65 7.30 -11.99
CA GLN A 55 -10.72 7.32 -10.99
C GLN A 55 -10.90 5.97 -10.29
N ASN A 56 -10.81 4.87 -11.04
CA ASN A 56 -10.89 3.52 -10.48
C ASN A 56 -9.65 3.20 -9.61
N LEU A 57 -8.47 3.62 -10.04
CA LEU A 57 -7.22 3.47 -9.31
C LEU A 57 -7.30 4.09 -7.92
N ALA A 58 -7.83 5.30 -7.78
CA ALA A 58 -7.97 5.96 -6.48
C ALA A 58 -8.80 5.14 -5.48
N LYS A 59 -9.83 4.42 -5.94
CA LYS A 59 -10.65 3.54 -5.11
C LYS A 59 -9.89 2.26 -4.72
N GLU A 60 -9.24 1.61 -5.69
CA GLU A 60 -8.51 0.37 -5.45
C GLU A 60 -7.26 0.59 -4.58
N VAL A 61 -6.57 1.73 -4.72
CA VAL A 61 -5.40 2.08 -3.88
C VAL A 61 -5.81 2.22 -2.41
N ARG A 62 -6.96 2.81 -2.11
CA ARG A 62 -7.48 2.91 -0.72
C ARG A 62 -7.87 1.55 -0.15
N ARG A 63 -8.47 0.68 -0.96
CA ARG A 63 -8.73 -0.72 -0.58
C ARG A 63 -7.42 -1.43 -0.26
N TYR A 64 -6.41 -1.22 -1.11
CA TYR A 64 -5.10 -1.81 -0.96
C TYR A 64 -4.38 -1.34 0.32
N GLU A 65 -4.43 -0.05 0.64
CA GLU A 65 -3.91 0.52 1.90
C GLU A 65 -4.51 -0.18 3.12
N ARG A 66 -5.83 -0.38 3.13
CA ARG A 66 -6.53 -1.05 4.24
C ARG A 66 -6.07 -2.49 4.42
N LEU A 67 -5.88 -3.22 3.32
CA LEU A 67 -5.40 -4.60 3.35
C LEU A 67 -3.96 -4.67 3.88
N ILE A 68 -3.07 -3.78 3.43
CA ILE A 68 -1.69 -3.73 3.96
C ILE A 68 -1.69 -3.41 5.44
N THR A 69 -2.47 -2.42 5.88
CA THR A 69 -2.60 -2.04 7.29
C THR A 69 -3.03 -3.23 8.15
N THR A 70 -4.07 -3.95 7.70
CA THR A 70 -4.57 -5.14 8.40
C THR A 70 -3.51 -6.25 8.43
N CYS A 71 -2.83 -6.51 7.31
CA CYS A 71 -1.74 -7.49 7.24
C CYS A 71 -0.60 -7.13 8.21
N LEU A 72 -0.21 -5.86 8.25
CA LEU A 72 0.84 -5.34 9.11
C LEU A 72 0.48 -5.49 10.59
N GLU A 73 -0.75 -5.18 10.98
CA GLU A 73 -1.24 -5.36 12.36
C GLU A 73 -1.09 -6.83 12.81
N TYR A 74 -1.52 -7.78 11.98
CA TYR A 74 -1.35 -9.21 12.29
C TYR A 74 0.11 -9.67 12.24
N ALA A 75 0.93 -9.12 11.35
CA ALA A 75 2.36 -9.40 11.30
C ALA A 75 3.06 -8.93 12.58
N GLN A 76 2.78 -7.71 13.02
CA GLN A 76 3.30 -7.16 14.27
C GLN A 76 2.76 -7.94 15.48
N ALA A 77 1.48 -8.33 15.48
CA ALA A 77 0.89 -9.13 16.55
C ALA A 77 1.42 -10.56 16.61
N ALA A 78 1.86 -11.14 15.50
CA ALA A 78 2.54 -12.44 15.50
C ALA A 78 3.93 -12.39 16.17
N ILE A 79 4.56 -11.21 16.21
CA ILE A 79 5.94 -11.03 16.68
C ILE A 79 5.98 -10.39 18.09
N PHE A 80 5.27 -9.29 18.29
CA PHE A 80 5.48 -8.37 19.41
C PHE A 80 4.42 -8.49 20.52
N TYR A 81 3.22 -8.97 20.23
CA TYR A 81 2.19 -9.14 21.27
C TYR A 81 2.62 -10.21 22.27
N GLY A 82 2.83 -9.79 23.52
CA GLY A 82 3.31 -10.63 24.63
C GLY A 82 4.83 -10.65 24.83
N LYS A 83 5.63 -9.96 24.01
CA LYS A 83 7.11 -10.00 24.07
C LYS A 83 7.84 -8.67 23.77
N ALA A 84 7.12 -7.54 23.68
CA ALA A 84 7.69 -6.24 23.31
C ALA A 84 8.91 -5.82 24.16
N ASP A 85 8.91 -6.14 25.46
CA ASP A 85 10.00 -5.79 26.37
C ASP A 85 11.24 -6.72 26.30
N TYR A 86 11.17 -7.83 25.54
CA TYR A 86 12.18 -8.90 25.55
C TYR A 86 12.70 -9.32 24.16
N ALA A 87 12.45 -8.53 23.12
CA ALA A 87 12.81 -8.89 21.73
C ALA A 87 14.30 -9.28 21.56
N THR A 88 15.21 -8.65 22.31
CA THR A 88 16.64 -8.97 22.31
C THR A 88 16.95 -10.37 22.87
N LEU A 89 16.21 -10.84 23.87
CA LEU A 89 16.39 -12.19 24.45
C LEU A 89 15.89 -13.30 23.51
N TYR A 90 14.80 -13.08 22.78
CA TYR A 90 14.20 -14.09 21.90
C TYR A 90 14.90 -14.25 20.55
N SER A 91 15.75 -13.29 20.14
CA SER A 91 16.56 -13.40 18.91
C SER A 91 17.59 -14.54 18.94
N LYS A 92 17.95 -15.02 20.14
CA LYS A 92 18.99 -16.05 20.33
C LYS A 92 18.44 -17.48 20.46
N ASP A 93 17.14 -17.66 20.64
CA ASP A 93 16.56 -18.96 20.98
C ASP A 93 15.79 -19.58 19.80
N LYS A 94 16.48 -20.37 18.97
CA LYS A 94 15.95 -21.00 17.75
C LYS A 94 14.71 -21.87 17.96
N ARG A 95 14.44 -22.33 19.19
CA ARG A 95 13.33 -23.25 19.49
C ARG A 95 11.96 -22.57 19.56
N TRP A 96 11.90 -21.27 19.91
CA TRP A 96 10.64 -20.49 20.08
C TRP A 96 10.78 -18.97 19.78
N GLY A 97 11.87 -18.56 19.12
CA GLY A 97 12.28 -17.17 18.92
C GLY A 97 11.57 -16.42 17.79
N ILE A 98 11.83 -15.12 17.70
CA ILE A 98 11.41 -14.27 16.57
C ILE A 98 12.39 -14.51 15.43
N LEU A 99 11.87 -14.88 14.26
CA LEU A 99 12.69 -15.10 13.07
C LEU A 99 13.07 -13.74 12.45
N GLN A 100 14.30 -13.63 11.94
CA GLN A 100 14.76 -12.41 11.26
C GLN A 100 13.89 -12.10 10.04
N GLU A 101 13.41 -13.14 9.37
CA GLU A 101 12.49 -13.09 8.24
C GLU A 101 11.12 -12.52 8.63
N GLU A 102 10.63 -12.79 9.84
CA GLU A 102 9.37 -12.21 10.33
C GLU A 102 9.51 -10.71 10.59
N ILE A 103 10.66 -10.27 11.16
CA ILE A 103 10.96 -8.84 11.35
C ILE A 103 11.10 -8.15 10.00
N PHE A 104 11.81 -8.78 9.06
CA PHE A 104 11.98 -8.25 7.72
C PHE A 104 10.63 -8.14 6.99
N LEU A 105 9.71 -9.08 7.20
CA LEU A 105 8.36 -9.02 6.64
C LEU A 105 7.56 -7.83 7.20
N VAL A 106 7.69 -7.53 8.50
CA VAL A 106 7.08 -6.33 9.09
C VAL A 106 7.64 -5.06 8.45
N HIS A 107 8.96 -4.95 8.30
CA HIS A 107 9.58 -3.78 7.65
C HIS A 107 9.17 -3.65 6.19
N PHE A 108 9.11 -4.76 5.45
CA PHE A 108 8.60 -4.78 4.09
C PHE A 108 7.17 -4.23 4.01
N LEU A 109 6.26 -4.68 4.89
CA LEU A 109 4.88 -4.21 4.94
C LEU A 109 4.77 -2.74 5.34
N GLN A 110 5.65 -2.25 6.22
CA GLN A 110 5.73 -0.83 6.59
C GLN A 110 6.15 0.05 5.41
N GLU A 111 7.19 -0.35 4.67
CA GLU A 111 7.65 0.37 3.48
C GLU A 111 6.61 0.36 2.36
N LEU A 112 5.91 -0.77 2.19
CA LEU A 112 4.82 -0.91 1.26
C LEU A 112 3.66 0.04 1.60
N LEU A 113 3.27 0.10 2.88
CA LEU A 113 2.23 1.01 3.37
C LEU A 113 2.63 2.47 3.19
N SER A 114 3.88 2.82 3.50
CA SER A 114 4.42 4.18 3.31
C SER A 114 4.33 4.61 1.85
N THR A 115 4.75 3.73 0.93
CA THR A 115 4.70 3.98 -0.52
C THR A 115 3.26 4.19 -1.00
N ILE A 116 2.31 3.39 -0.52
CA ILE A 116 0.90 3.53 -0.88
C ILE A 116 0.28 4.81 -0.33
N ARG A 117 0.59 5.19 0.90
CA ARG A 117 0.12 6.46 1.47
C ARG A 117 0.67 7.66 0.72
N TYR A 118 1.93 7.60 0.27
CA TYR A 118 2.49 8.60 -0.64
C TYR A 118 1.68 8.72 -1.93
N ILE A 119 1.36 7.57 -2.56
CA ILE A 119 0.55 7.53 -3.79
C ILE A 119 -0.83 8.15 -3.56
N ILE A 120 -1.51 7.82 -2.45
CA ILE A 120 -2.81 8.40 -2.11
C ILE A 120 -2.71 9.92 -1.96
N ALA A 121 -1.74 10.41 -1.19
CA ALA A 121 -1.55 11.84 -0.97
C ALA A 121 -1.26 12.59 -2.29
N ARG A 122 -0.50 11.96 -3.18
CA ARG A 122 -0.21 12.50 -4.51
C ARG A 122 -1.46 12.57 -5.38
N LEU A 123 -2.31 11.53 -5.39
CA LEU A 123 -3.59 11.53 -6.11
C LEU A 123 -4.54 12.61 -5.59
N ASP A 124 -4.62 12.77 -4.27
CA ASP A 124 -5.46 13.80 -3.64
C ASP A 124 -4.95 15.21 -3.99
N THR A 125 -3.62 15.41 -4.01
CA THR A 125 -3.00 16.68 -4.42
C THR A 125 -3.29 17.01 -5.88
N ASP A 126 -3.17 16.04 -6.78
CA ASP A 126 -3.46 16.22 -8.19
C ASP A 126 -4.93 16.54 -8.45
N LYS A 127 -5.84 15.91 -7.70
CA LYS A 127 -7.26 16.26 -7.74
C LYS A 127 -7.48 17.72 -7.33
N MET A 128 -6.87 18.17 -6.23
CA MET A 128 -6.99 19.58 -5.79
C MET A 128 -6.45 20.55 -6.84
N VAL A 129 -5.32 20.22 -7.47
CA VAL A 129 -4.74 21.00 -8.56
C VAL A 129 -5.67 21.07 -9.76
N HIS A 130 -6.31 19.96 -10.12
CA HIS A 130 -7.29 19.91 -11.20
C HIS A 130 -8.52 20.77 -10.89
N ASP A 131 -9.08 20.66 -9.68
CA ASP A 131 -10.24 21.44 -9.22
C ASP A 131 -9.94 22.95 -9.19
N TRP A 132 -8.71 23.34 -8.86
CA TRP A 132 -8.27 24.74 -8.97
C TRP A 132 -8.15 25.18 -10.43
N GLY A 133 -7.62 24.32 -11.30
CA GLY A 133 -7.52 24.59 -12.74
C GLY A 133 -8.89 24.84 -13.39
N THR A 134 -9.90 24.04 -13.06
CA THR A 134 -11.28 24.21 -13.56
C THR A 134 -11.93 25.46 -12.99
N SER A 135 -11.80 25.72 -11.68
CA SER A 135 -12.31 26.96 -11.07
C SER A 135 -11.70 28.23 -11.70
N MET A 136 -10.41 28.20 -12.05
CA MET A 136 -9.75 29.28 -12.78
C MET A 136 -10.24 29.45 -14.22
N GLN A 137 -10.72 28.39 -14.89
CA GLN A 137 -11.37 28.51 -16.20
C GLN A 137 -12.73 29.17 -16.09
N ASP A 138 -13.53 28.80 -15.09
CA ASP A 138 -14.87 29.35 -14.88
C ASP A 138 -14.84 30.85 -14.56
N MET A 139 -13.74 31.33 -13.95
CA MET A 139 -13.51 32.76 -13.70
C MET A 139 -13.11 33.57 -14.95
N LYS A 140 -12.83 32.94 -16.10
CA LYS A 140 -12.52 33.67 -17.34
C LYS A 140 -13.82 34.14 -18.01
N SER A 141 -14.11 35.42 -17.89
CA SER A 141 -15.25 36.06 -18.59
C SER A 141 -15.08 36.16 -20.11
N LYS A 142 -13.85 36.00 -20.64
CA LYS A 142 -13.52 35.93 -22.08
C LYS A 142 -12.26 35.08 -22.32
N PRO A 143 -12.12 34.42 -23.49
CA PRO A 143 -10.93 33.63 -23.82
C PRO A 143 -9.76 34.56 -24.13
N VAL A 144 -9.03 34.97 -23.10
CA VAL A 144 -7.78 35.72 -23.29
C VAL A 144 -6.70 34.70 -23.63
N ARG A 145 -6.18 34.76 -24.87
CA ARG A 145 -5.17 33.82 -25.39
C ARG A 145 -3.81 33.92 -24.69
N THR A 146 -3.53 35.01 -23.98
CA THR A 146 -2.24 35.28 -23.32
C THR A 146 -2.44 35.95 -21.96
N GLY A 147 -1.78 35.45 -20.92
CA GLY A 147 -1.87 36.02 -19.57
C GLY A 147 -1.36 35.08 -18.48
N PHE A 148 -1.08 35.65 -17.31
CA PHE A 148 -0.57 34.93 -16.13
C PHE A 148 -1.41 33.69 -15.77
N VAL A 149 -2.74 33.79 -15.86
CA VAL A 149 -3.67 32.68 -15.59
C VAL A 149 -3.51 31.54 -16.60
N ASN A 150 -3.27 31.81 -17.89
CA ASN A 150 -2.98 30.75 -18.87
C ASN A 150 -1.64 30.07 -18.59
N SER A 151 -0.61 30.84 -18.20
CA SER A 151 0.70 30.28 -17.87
C SER A 151 0.68 29.41 -16.61
N ILE A 152 -0.14 29.76 -15.61
CA ILE A 152 -0.41 28.91 -14.45
C ILE A 152 -1.10 27.65 -14.92
N GLN A 153 -2.13 27.79 -15.77
CA GLN A 153 -2.90 26.67 -16.26
C GLN A 153 -2.05 25.66 -17.04
N GLU A 154 -1.21 26.12 -17.99
CA GLU A 154 -0.26 25.27 -18.72
C GLU A 154 0.71 24.53 -17.79
N LYS A 155 1.19 25.21 -16.73
CA LYS A 155 2.03 24.57 -15.71
C LYS A 155 1.27 23.54 -14.88
N LEU A 156 0.00 23.77 -14.54
CA LEU A 156 -0.84 22.80 -13.83
C LEU A 156 -1.08 21.56 -14.71
N THR A 157 -1.34 21.72 -16.01
CA THR A 157 -1.47 20.59 -16.94
C THR A 157 -0.15 19.82 -17.08
N ALA A 158 0.97 20.52 -17.21
CA ALA A 158 2.30 19.90 -17.27
C ALA A 158 2.64 19.14 -15.97
N MET A 159 2.29 19.69 -14.80
CA MET A 159 2.43 19.00 -13.52
C MET A 159 1.60 17.73 -13.46
N SER A 160 0.33 17.79 -13.88
CA SER A 160 -0.56 16.62 -13.90
C SER A 160 -0.04 15.51 -14.83
N ALA A 161 0.52 15.87 -15.99
CA ALA A 161 1.16 14.92 -16.90
C ALA A 161 2.42 14.29 -16.28
N ALA A 162 3.26 15.07 -15.61
CA ALA A 162 4.45 14.55 -14.92
C ALA A 162 4.10 13.60 -13.76
N THR A 163 2.99 13.84 -13.06
CA THR A 163 2.52 12.94 -12.00
C THR A 163 2.19 11.54 -12.53
N ILE A 164 1.70 11.45 -13.76
CA ILE A 164 1.35 10.17 -14.38
C ILE A 164 2.59 9.28 -14.58
N ASP A 165 3.67 9.87 -15.09
CA ASP A 165 4.94 9.15 -15.27
C ASP A 165 5.54 8.74 -13.92
N GLU A 166 5.47 9.64 -12.93
CA GLU A 166 5.86 9.36 -11.54
C GLU A 166 5.09 8.15 -10.97
N PHE A 167 3.77 8.07 -11.18
CA PHE A 167 2.97 6.94 -10.73
C PHE A 167 3.34 5.63 -11.41
N ARG A 168 3.65 5.67 -12.71
CA ARG A 168 4.07 4.47 -13.45
C ARG A 168 5.39 3.93 -12.90
N ASP A 169 6.35 4.81 -12.62
CA ASP A 169 7.64 4.43 -12.04
C ASP A 169 7.47 3.87 -10.62
N LEU A 170 6.61 4.48 -9.80
CA LEU A 170 6.29 3.98 -8.46
C LEU A 170 5.63 2.59 -8.50
N LEU A 171 4.68 2.36 -9.40
CA LEU A 171 4.05 1.05 -9.60
C LEU A 171 5.06 -0.01 -10.04
N LYS A 172 6.01 0.35 -10.91
CA LYS A 172 7.10 -0.53 -11.31
C LYS A 172 8.02 -0.88 -10.14
N HIS A 173 8.39 0.10 -9.32
CA HIS A 173 9.16 -0.17 -8.11
C HIS A 173 8.41 -1.05 -7.10
N LEU A 174 7.10 -0.89 -6.98
CA LEU A 174 6.26 -1.75 -6.18
C LEU A 174 6.24 -3.19 -6.71
N LEU A 175 6.22 -3.39 -8.04
CA LEU A 175 6.28 -4.72 -8.66
C LEU A 175 7.57 -5.46 -8.28
N ASP A 176 8.71 -4.79 -8.43
CA ASP A 176 10.01 -5.37 -8.11
C ASP A 176 10.10 -5.73 -6.61
N ARG A 177 9.59 -4.85 -5.74
CA ARG A 177 9.51 -5.10 -4.30
C ARG A 177 8.62 -6.29 -3.96
N PHE A 178 7.52 -6.50 -4.69
CA PHE A 178 6.64 -7.65 -4.47
C PHE A 178 7.29 -8.99 -4.79
N GLN A 179 8.23 -9.04 -5.75
CA GLN A 179 8.99 -10.26 -6.00
C GLN A 179 9.80 -10.66 -4.77
N ILE A 180 10.51 -9.69 -4.18
CA ILE A 180 11.28 -9.87 -2.94
C ILE A 180 10.35 -10.26 -1.79
N GLY A 181 9.23 -9.54 -1.63
CA GLY A 181 8.22 -9.81 -0.60
C GLY A 181 7.65 -11.22 -0.69
N ASN A 182 7.39 -11.73 -1.90
CA ASN A 182 6.86 -13.07 -2.10
C ASN A 182 7.87 -14.16 -1.75
N THR A 183 9.14 -13.97 -2.10
CA THR A 183 10.21 -14.89 -1.68
C THR A 183 10.35 -14.93 -0.16
N LEU A 184 10.30 -13.76 0.48
CA LEU A 184 10.34 -13.63 1.93
C LEU A 184 9.13 -14.32 2.58
N PHE A 185 7.93 -14.05 2.06
CA PHE A 185 6.69 -14.62 2.57
C PHE A 185 6.68 -16.15 2.46
N GLY A 186 7.11 -16.70 1.32
CA GLY A 186 7.28 -18.15 1.14
C GLY A 186 8.24 -18.75 2.17
N THR A 187 9.38 -18.09 2.41
CA THR A 187 10.35 -18.52 3.43
C THR A 187 9.73 -18.52 4.83
N VAL A 188 8.97 -17.47 5.17
CA VAL A 188 8.28 -17.40 6.47
C VAL A 188 7.20 -18.49 6.59
N GLN A 189 6.46 -18.79 5.52
CA GLN A 189 5.47 -19.87 5.52
C GLN A 189 6.10 -21.25 5.67
N ASP A 190 7.18 -21.52 4.94
CA ASP A 190 7.92 -22.78 5.03
C ASP A 190 8.43 -23.00 6.45
N LEU A 191 9.06 -21.98 7.04
CA LEU A 191 9.52 -22.02 8.42
C LEU A 191 8.37 -22.30 9.39
N GLN A 192 7.19 -21.71 9.18
CA GLN A 192 6.00 -21.97 10.01
C GLN A 192 5.48 -23.40 9.93
N ASN A 193 5.68 -24.11 8.83
CA ASN A 193 5.27 -25.51 8.69
C ASN A 193 6.23 -26.48 9.43
N PHE A 194 7.42 -26.02 9.80
CA PHE A 194 8.38 -26.78 10.61
C PHE A 194 8.24 -26.53 12.13
N TYR A 195 7.45 -25.54 12.54
CA TYR A 195 7.14 -25.19 13.95
C TYR A 195 5.78 -25.74 14.39
#